data_AF-A0A1F3ZEP4-F1
#
_entry.id   AF-A0A1F3ZEP4-F1
#
_cell.length_a   1.000
_cell.length_b   1.000
_cell.length_c   1.000
_cell.angle_alpha   90.00
_cell.angle_beta   90.00
_cell.angle_gamma   90.00
#
_symmetry.space_group_name_H-M   'P 1'
#
loop_
_entity.id
_entity.type
_entity.pdbx_description
1 polymer ?
#
loop_
_entity_poly.entity_id
_entity_poly.type
_entity_poly.pdbx_seq_one_letter_code
_entity_poly.pdbx_strand_id
1 'polypeptide(L)'
;MRTFLKRLVIPLLLIVIGFAGGSVFGFFNGLGAFALIDATPRGALAVANLNALAAGKPESVKVLLEHEVDQSLTFYSLASEAWWFPLFQRGLFLTDPNNTERYIRRAATYRKHHPSLSREDMFDEVPKGKEQYQSEYKDLAVGIREHLQRVNDMVAKYAEK
;
A
#
# COMPACT_ATOMS: atom_id res chain seq x y z
N MET A 1 17.91 45.58 -24.37
CA MET A 1 17.98 44.57 -23.27
C MET A 1 16.63 44.34 -22.56
N ARG A 2 15.97 45.39 -22.05
CA ARG A 2 14.73 45.28 -21.24
C ARG A 2 13.53 44.62 -21.97
N THR A 3 13.40 44.82 -23.28
CA THR A 3 12.35 44.23 -24.13
C THR A 3 12.61 42.77 -24.48
N PHE A 4 13.88 42.39 -24.64
CA PHE A 4 14.29 41.01 -24.96
C PHE A 4 14.12 40.09 -23.74
N LEU A 5 14.46 40.59 -22.55
CA LEU A 5 14.26 39.87 -21.29
C LEU A 5 12.77 39.61 -21.01
N LYS A 6 11.89 40.60 -21.25
CA LYS A 6 10.43 40.43 -21.12
C LYS A 6 9.86 39.38 -22.09
N ARG A 7 10.41 39.28 -23.31
CA ARG A 7 9.97 38.30 -24.32
C ARG A 7 10.31 36.85 -23.98
N LEU A 8 11.28 36.61 -23.09
CA LEU A 8 11.65 35.27 -22.62
C LEU A 8 10.99 34.94 -21.27
N VAL A 9 10.91 35.91 -20.36
CA VAL A 9 10.39 35.69 -19.00
C VAL A 9 8.88 35.44 -19.00
N ILE A 10 8.10 36.17 -19.81
CA ILE A 10 6.64 36.01 -19.87
C ILE A 10 6.21 34.62 -20.35
N PRO A 11 6.71 34.10 -21.50
CA PRO A 11 6.32 32.75 -21.93
C PRO A 11 6.82 31.67 -20.97
N LEU A 12 8.01 31.83 -20.36
CA LEU A 12 8.49 30.91 -19.35
C LEU A 12 7.56 30.86 -18.13
N LEU A 13 7.10 32.02 -17.64
CA LEU A 13 6.12 32.09 -16.56
C LEU A 13 4.79 31.42 -16.94
N LEU A 14 4.31 31.62 -18.18
CA LEU A 14 3.08 30.96 -18.64
C LEU A 14 3.23 29.44 -18.72
N ILE A 15 4.39 28.94 -19.14
CA ILE A 15 4.69 27.49 -19.13
C ILE A 15 4.70 26.97 -17.69
N VAL A 16 5.37 27.66 -16.76
CA VAL A 16 5.45 27.26 -15.35
C VAL A 16 4.06 27.25 -14.71
N ILE A 17 3.24 28.28 -14.97
CA ILE A 17 1.87 28.37 -14.44
C ILE A 17 0.98 27.30 -15.06
N GLY A 18 1.07 27.08 -16.38
CA GLY A 18 0.31 26.04 -17.07
C GLY A 18 0.67 24.64 -16.58
N PHE A 19 1.96 24.36 -16.39
CA PHE A 19 2.44 23.11 -15.83
C PHE A 19 1.98 22.94 -14.37
N ALA A 20 2.21 23.93 -13.52
CA ALA A 20 1.81 23.86 -12.11
C ALA A 20 0.28 23.68 -11.96
N GLY A 21 -0.51 24.46 -12.71
CA GLY A 21 -1.97 24.34 -12.72
C GLY A 21 -2.45 22.98 -13.22
N GLY A 22 -1.88 22.51 -14.33
CA GLY A 22 -2.19 21.20 -14.90
C GLY A 22 -1.81 20.04 -13.98
N SER A 23 -0.63 20.10 -13.34
CA SER A 23 -0.18 19.09 -12.38
C SER A 23 -1.05 19.06 -11.12
N VAL A 24 -1.42 20.22 -10.57
CA VAL A 24 -2.32 20.29 -9.40
C VAL A 24 -3.69 19.73 -9.74
N PHE A 25 -4.28 20.15 -10.87
CA PHE A 25 -5.58 19.63 -11.32
C PHE A 25 -5.53 18.13 -11.60
N GLY A 26 -4.48 17.65 -12.28
CA GLY A 26 -4.26 16.24 -12.55
C GLY A 26 -4.09 15.41 -11.27
N PHE A 27 -3.36 15.93 -10.28
CA PHE A 27 -3.17 15.29 -8.99
C PHE A 27 -4.48 15.10 -8.24
N PHE A 28 -5.31 16.15 -8.14
CA PHE A 28 -6.60 16.05 -7.44
C PHE A 28 -7.60 15.12 -8.15
N ASN A 29 -7.67 15.15 -9.48
CA ASN A 29 -8.47 14.17 -10.22
C ASN A 29 -7.93 12.74 -10.04
N GLY A 30 -6.61 12.59 -10.01
CA GLY A 30 -5.94 11.32 -9.72
C GLY A 30 -6.29 10.79 -8.34
N LEU A 31 -6.35 11.65 -7.31
CA LEU A 31 -6.80 11.27 -5.96
C LEU A 31 -8.26 10.80 -5.96
N GLY A 32 -9.16 11.50 -6.68
CA GLY A 32 -10.55 11.09 -6.81
C GLY A 32 -10.71 9.74 -7.53
N ALA A 33 -9.97 9.55 -8.63
CA ALA A 33 -9.94 8.28 -9.36
C ALA A 33 -9.35 7.16 -8.49
N PHE A 34 -8.28 7.43 -7.73
CA PHE A 34 -7.70 6.48 -6.79
C PHE A 34 -8.71 6.07 -5.71
N ALA A 35 -9.44 7.02 -5.13
CA ALA A 35 -10.46 6.72 -4.13
C ALA A 35 -11.56 5.81 -4.70
N LEU A 36 -11.96 6.02 -5.95
CA LEU A 36 -12.92 5.14 -6.63
C LEU A 36 -12.33 3.74 -6.88
N ILE A 37 -11.11 3.67 -7.41
CA ILE A 37 -10.41 2.42 -7.73
C ILE A 37 -10.09 1.62 -6.47
N ASP A 38 -9.90 2.26 -5.32
CA ASP A 38 -9.71 1.59 -4.03
C ASP A 38 -11.05 1.18 -3.39
N ALA A 39 -12.06 2.06 -3.41
CA ALA A 39 -13.34 1.79 -2.75
C ALA A 39 -14.19 0.73 -3.46
N THR A 40 -14.21 0.70 -4.80
CA THR A 40 -15.07 -0.22 -5.56
C THR A 40 -14.68 -1.70 -5.33
N PRO A 41 -13.40 -2.11 -5.45
CA PRO A 41 -12.99 -3.48 -5.14
C PRO A 41 -13.20 -3.85 -3.68
N ARG A 42 -12.93 -2.92 -2.74
CA ARG A 42 -13.21 -3.14 -1.30
C ARG A 42 -14.69 -3.37 -1.04
N GLY A 43 -15.57 -2.64 -1.72
CA GLY A 43 -17.02 -2.85 -1.65
C GLY A 43 -17.43 -4.23 -2.16
N ALA A 44 -16.91 -4.65 -3.31
CA ALA A 44 -17.18 -5.99 -3.85
C ALA A 44 -16.67 -7.11 -2.92
N LEU A 45 -15.48 -6.93 -2.35
CA LEU A 45 -14.88 -7.86 -1.39
C LEU A 45 -15.68 -7.91 -0.07
N ALA A 46 -16.17 -6.76 0.40
CA ALA A 46 -17.04 -6.70 1.57
C ALA A 46 -18.36 -7.46 1.35
N VAL A 47 -18.95 -7.39 0.15
CA VAL A 47 -20.12 -8.20 -0.20
C VAL A 47 -19.80 -9.70 -0.13
N ALA A 48 -18.64 -10.13 -0.65
CA ALA A 48 -18.22 -11.52 -0.55
C ALA A 48 -18.03 -11.97 0.91
N ASN A 49 -17.42 -11.13 1.76
CA ASN A 49 -17.25 -11.40 3.19
C ASN A 49 -18.59 -11.50 3.93
N LEU A 50 -19.52 -10.58 3.65
CA LEU A 50 -20.87 -10.59 4.25
C LEU A 50 -21.63 -11.86 3.87
N ASN A 51 -21.54 -12.30 2.62
CA ASN A 51 -22.15 -13.55 2.17
C ASN A 51 -21.50 -14.78 2.83
N ALA A 52 -20.18 -14.78 3.03
CA ALA A 52 -19.49 -15.84 3.74
C ALA A 52 -19.92 -15.94 5.21
N LEU A 53 -20.08 -14.79 5.88
CA LEU A 53 -20.62 -14.74 7.25
C LEU A 53 -22.06 -15.24 7.32
N ALA A 54 -22.93 -14.80 6.40
CA ALA A 54 -24.32 -15.27 6.32
C ALA A 54 -24.41 -16.79 6.07
N ALA A 55 -23.45 -17.36 5.34
CA ALA A 55 -23.34 -18.80 5.11
C ALA A 55 -22.67 -19.58 6.26
N GLY A 56 -22.37 -18.94 7.39
CA GLY A 56 -21.74 -19.58 8.54
C GLY A 56 -20.26 -19.96 8.31
N LYS A 57 -19.54 -19.23 7.45
CA LYS A 57 -18.12 -19.46 7.12
C LYS A 57 -17.21 -18.32 7.64
N PRO A 58 -17.13 -18.08 8.96
CA PRO A 58 -16.34 -16.98 9.52
C PRO A 58 -14.83 -17.16 9.30
N GLU A 59 -14.34 -18.40 9.23
CA GLU A 59 -12.91 -18.68 9.03
C GLU A 59 -12.40 -18.16 7.67
N SER A 60 -13.22 -18.20 6.61
CA SER A 60 -12.82 -17.64 5.32
C SER A 60 -12.63 -16.12 5.39
N VAL A 61 -13.48 -15.43 6.15
CA VAL A 61 -13.35 -13.98 6.37
C VAL A 61 -12.13 -13.68 7.24
N LYS A 62 -11.90 -14.50 8.28
CA LYS A 62 -10.72 -14.39 9.13
C LYS A 62 -9.42 -14.46 8.33
N VAL A 63 -9.26 -15.46 7.44
CA VAL A 63 -8.06 -15.59 6.60
C VAL A 63 -7.81 -14.34 5.76
N LEU A 64 -8.87 -13.74 5.23
CA LEU A 64 -8.76 -12.52 4.44
C LEU A 64 -8.34 -11.32 5.30
N LEU A 65 -8.93 -11.16 6.49
CA LEU A 65 -8.56 -10.10 7.42
C LEU A 65 -7.11 -10.24 7.92
N GLU A 66 -6.65 -11.47 8.16
CA GLU A 66 -5.25 -11.75 8.48
C GLU A 66 -4.32 -11.29 7.36
N HIS A 67 -4.70 -11.51 6.09
CA HIS A 67 -3.94 -11.01 4.96
C HIS A 67 -3.93 -9.48 4.88
N GLU A 68 -5.06 -8.81 5.15
CA GLU A 68 -5.13 -7.34 5.16
C GLU A 68 -4.21 -6.72 6.22
N VAL A 69 -4.06 -7.37 7.39
CA VAL A 69 -3.10 -6.94 8.41
C VAL A 69 -1.66 -6.99 7.86
N ASP A 70 -1.26 -8.08 7.19
CA ASP A 70 0.09 -8.22 6.62
C ASP A 70 0.36 -7.21 5.50
N GLN A 71 -0.64 -7.01 4.62
CA GLN A 71 -0.57 -6.02 3.56
C GLN A 71 -0.41 -4.61 4.14
N SER A 72 -1.13 -4.26 5.21
CA SER A 72 -1.03 -2.93 5.83
C SER A 72 0.38 -2.63 6.35
N LEU A 73 1.04 -3.60 6.98
CA LEU A 73 2.40 -3.47 7.50
C LEU A 73 3.41 -3.35 6.34
N THR A 74 3.26 -4.18 5.31
CA THR A 74 4.12 -4.18 4.13
C THR A 74 4.01 -2.88 3.34
N PHE A 75 2.79 -2.45 3.03
CA PHE A 75 2.58 -1.21 2.28
C PHE A 75 3.06 0.02 3.04
N TYR A 76 2.88 0.05 4.38
CA TYR A 76 3.43 1.14 5.16
C TYR A 76 4.96 1.14 5.18
N SER A 77 5.61 -0.04 5.28
CA SER A 77 7.07 -0.16 5.14
C SER A 77 7.54 0.42 3.80
N LEU A 78 6.94 -0.01 2.68
CA LEU A 78 7.26 0.50 1.35
C LEU A 78 6.99 2.00 1.20
N ALA A 79 5.85 2.47 1.69
CA ALA A 79 5.50 3.89 1.66
C ALA A 79 6.52 4.72 2.46
N SER A 80 7.00 4.21 3.58
CA SER A 80 7.97 4.91 4.44
C SER A 80 9.35 5.11 3.80
N GLU A 81 9.69 4.33 2.78
CA GLU A 81 10.91 4.45 1.98
C GLU A 81 10.77 5.49 0.86
N ALA A 82 9.55 5.94 0.54
CA ALA A 82 9.31 6.86 -0.55
C ALA A 82 9.71 8.30 -0.20
N TRP A 83 10.27 9.02 -1.18
CA TRP A 83 10.73 10.40 -1.02
C TRP A 83 9.63 11.37 -0.56
N TRP A 84 8.37 11.07 -0.85
CA TRP A 84 7.21 11.90 -0.51
C TRP A 84 6.65 11.61 0.89
N PHE A 85 7.08 10.54 1.55
CA PHE A 85 6.54 10.14 2.85
C PHE A 85 6.69 11.20 3.95
N PRO A 86 7.82 11.94 4.05
CA PRO A 86 7.92 13.04 5.00
C PRO A 86 6.91 14.18 4.74
N LEU A 87 6.48 14.38 3.50
CA LEU A 87 5.43 15.35 3.16
C LEU A 87 4.05 14.85 3.60
N PHE A 88 3.79 13.56 3.41
CA PHE A 88 2.60 12.89 3.93
C PHE A 88 2.48 13.01 5.46
N GLN A 89 3.57 12.75 6.19
CA GLN A 89 3.59 12.88 7.66
C GLN A 89 3.34 14.32 8.15
N ARG A 90 3.57 15.33 7.30
CA ARG A 90 3.30 16.75 7.61
C ARG A 90 1.87 17.17 7.25
N GLY A 91 1.01 16.24 6.83
CA GLY A 91 -0.39 16.51 6.51
C GLY A 91 -0.62 17.18 5.15
N LEU A 92 0.39 17.23 4.27
CA LEU A 92 0.27 17.85 2.94
C LEU A 92 -0.73 17.13 2.02
N PHE A 93 -1.11 15.89 2.35
CA PHE A 93 -2.00 15.04 1.55
C PHE A 93 -3.32 14.71 2.26
N LEU A 94 -3.85 15.63 3.09
CA LEU A 94 -5.22 15.60 3.62
C LEU A 94 -5.61 14.35 4.42
N THR A 95 -4.63 13.65 4.97
CA THR A 95 -4.81 12.54 5.93
C THR A 95 -4.32 13.04 7.28
N ASP A 96 -5.07 12.78 8.36
CA ASP A 96 -4.58 13.08 9.71
C ASP A 96 -3.37 12.18 10.00
N PRO A 97 -2.13 12.70 9.91
CA PRO A 97 -0.93 11.88 9.95
C PRO A 97 -0.73 11.26 11.33
N ASN A 98 -1.32 11.86 12.38
CA ASN A 98 -1.24 11.35 13.75
C ASN A 98 -2.00 10.02 13.92
N ASN A 99 -2.98 9.74 13.06
CA ASN A 99 -3.74 8.48 13.14
C ASN A 99 -3.03 7.33 12.43
N THR A 100 -2.25 7.58 11.37
CA THR A 100 -1.63 6.52 10.58
C THR A 100 -0.63 5.71 11.39
N GLU A 101 0.26 6.35 12.14
CA GLU A 101 1.22 5.63 12.99
C GLU A 101 0.50 4.81 14.07
N ARG A 102 -0.57 5.36 14.66
CA ARG A 102 -1.40 4.66 15.64
C ARG A 102 -2.05 3.40 15.06
N TYR A 103 -2.51 3.44 13.81
CA TYR A 103 -3.08 2.27 13.13
C TYR A 103 -2.03 1.19 12.87
N ILE A 104 -0.82 1.60 12.44
CA ILE A 104 0.28 0.66 12.22
C ILE A 104 0.76 0.03 13.52
N ARG A 105 0.84 0.79 14.62
CA ARG A 105 1.12 0.23 15.95
C ARG A 105 0.11 -0.83 16.35
N ARG A 106 -1.19 -0.60 16.12
CA ARG A 106 -2.24 -1.60 16.39
C ARG A 106 -2.06 -2.88 15.57
N ALA A 107 -1.81 -2.75 14.26
CA ALA A 107 -1.57 -3.89 13.39
C ALA A 107 -0.30 -4.67 13.80
N ALA A 108 0.78 -3.97 14.12
CA ALA A 108 2.04 -4.55 14.57
C ALA A 108 1.88 -5.28 15.91
N THR A 109 1.21 -4.67 16.89
CA THR A 109 0.91 -5.30 18.19
C THR A 109 0.00 -6.52 18.01
N TYR A 110 -1.00 -6.45 17.14
CA TYR A 110 -1.83 -7.62 16.81
C TYR A 110 -0.98 -8.77 16.26
N ARG A 111 -0.13 -8.50 15.26
CA ARG A 111 0.70 -9.49 14.59
C ARG A 111 1.78 -10.11 15.50
N LYS A 112 2.26 -9.36 16.50
CA LYS A 112 3.14 -9.89 17.57
C LYS A 112 2.48 -11.06 18.31
N HIS A 113 1.16 -11.02 18.51
CA HIS A 113 0.40 -12.05 19.23
C HIS A 113 -0.27 -13.07 18.31
N HIS A 114 -0.44 -12.73 17.03
CA HIS A 114 -1.10 -13.56 16.03
C HIS A 114 -0.17 -13.67 14.82
N PRO A 115 0.76 -14.64 14.76
CA PRO A 115 1.69 -14.79 13.64
C PRO A 115 0.98 -14.87 12.29
N SER A 116 1.65 -14.39 11.23
CA SER A 116 1.10 -14.45 9.86
C SER A 116 0.75 -15.90 9.48
N LEU A 117 -0.32 -16.05 8.70
CA LEU A 117 -0.68 -17.33 8.08
C LEU A 117 0.27 -17.71 6.94
N SER A 118 0.98 -16.74 6.38
CA SER A 118 2.02 -16.96 5.37
C SER A 118 3.26 -17.56 6.00
N ARG A 119 3.94 -18.43 5.25
CA ARG A 119 5.19 -19.07 5.66
C ARG A 119 6.26 -18.85 4.60
N GLU A 120 7.52 -18.74 5.04
CA GLU A 120 8.66 -18.49 4.15
C GLU A 120 8.87 -19.61 3.14
N ASP A 121 8.49 -20.84 3.48
CA ASP A 121 8.66 -22.06 2.70
C ASP A 121 7.48 -22.37 1.77
N MET A 122 6.44 -21.52 1.74
CA MET A 122 5.17 -21.82 1.04
C MET A 122 5.33 -22.11 -0.46
N PHE A 123 6.37 -21.55 -1.09
CA PHE A 123 6.63 -21.67 -2.53
C PHE A 123 7.98 -22.33 -2.85
N ASP A 124 8.62 -22.98 -1.88
CA ASP A 124 9.93 -23.62 -2.10
C ASP A 124 9.84 -24.90 -2.93
N GLU A 125 8.69 -25.55 -2.90
CA GLU A 125 8.42 -26.76 -3.67
C GLU A 125 7.40 -26.50 -4.78
N VAL A 126 7.77 -26.86 -6.01
CA VAL A 126 6.84 -26.85 -7.16
C VAL A 126 5.98 -28.12 -7.08
N PRO A 127 4.63 -28.01 -7.14
CA PRO A 127 3.76 -29.18 -7.16
C PRO A 127 4.07 -30.10 -8.36
N LYS A 128 3.94 -31.41 -8.15
CA LYS A 128 4.10 -32.40 -9.22
C LYS A 128 3.17 -32.11 -10.40
N GLY A 129 3.70 -32.17 -11.63
CA GLY A 129 2.94 -31.89 -12.86
C GLY A 129 2.77 -30.39 -13.15
N LYS A 130 3.49 -29.51 -12.43
CA LYS A 130 3.52 -28.06 -12.63
C LYS A 130 4.95 -27.54 -12.81
N GLU A 131 5.87 -28.40 -13.25
CA GLU A 131 7.28 -28.08 -13.42
C GLU A 131 7.49 -26.91 -14.40
N GLN A 132 6.56 -26.67 -15.32
CA GLN A 132 6.62 -25.49 -16.20
C GLN A 132 6.58 -24.14 -15.46
N TYR A 133 6.11 -24.09 -14.21
CA TYR A 133 6.02 -22.87 -13.40
C TYR A 133 7.18 -22.71 -12.41
N GLN A 134 8.28 -23.43 -12.61
CA GLN A 134 9.39 -23.43 -11.67
C GLN A 134 10.00 -22.03 -11.46
N SER A 135 10.07 -21.22 -12.51
CA SER A 135 10.51 -19.82 -12.43
C SER A 135 9.59 -18.98 -11.55
N GLU A 136 8.29 -19.09 -11.76
CA GLU A 136 7.27 -18.31 -11.08
C GLU A 136 7.21 -18.68 -9.59
N TYR A 137 7.37 -19.96 -9.25
CA TYR A 137 7.49 -20.39 -7.86
C TYR A 137 8.74 -19.81 -7.19
N LYS A 138 9.87 -19.78 -7.90
CA LYS A 138 11.09 -19.15 -7.36
C LYS A 138 10.88 -17.65 -7.10
N ASP A 139 10.24 -16.95 -8.02
CA ASP A 139 9.94 -15.52 -7.87
C ASP A 139 8.95 -15.28 -6.71
N LEU A 140 7.92 -16.12 -6.59
CA LEU A 140 6.98 -16.08 -5.47
C LEU A 140 7.66 -16.39 -4.12
N ALA A 141 8.61 -17.33 -4.10
CA ALA A 141 9.39 -17.67 -2.91
C ALA A 141 10.31 -16.51 -2.48
N VAL A 142 10.83 -15.70 -3.42
CA VAL A 142 11.54 -14.46 -3.08
C VAL A 142 10.55 -13.43 -2.53
N GLY A 143 9.44 -13.20 -3.24
CA GLY A 143 8.44 -12.21 -2.85
C GLY A 143 7.83 -12.48 -1.47
N ILE A 144 7.55 -13.74 -1.13
CA ILE A 144 6.98 -14.09 0.19
C ILE A 144 7.97 -13.85 1.32
N ARG A 145 9.26 -14.13 1.10
CA ARG A 145 10.31 -13.88 2.10
C ARG A 145 10.51 -12.39 2.33
N GLU A 146 10.59 -11.60 1.27
CA GLU A 146 10.69 -10.14 1.37
C GLU A 146 9.46 -9.55 2.07
N HIS A 147 8.26 -10.05 1.75
CA HIS A 147 7.02 -9.65 2.40
C HIS A 147 7.04 -9.95 3.90
N LEU A 148 7.37 -11.19 4.28
CA LEU A 148 7.43 -11.61 5.68
C LEU A 148 8.52 -10.88 6.46
N GLN A 149 9.68 -10.63 5.84
CA GLN A 149 10.72 -9.83 6.44
C GLN A 149 10.22 -8.42 6.77
N ARG A 150 9.55 -7.74 5.84
CA ARG A 150 8.96 -6.41 6.08
C ARG A 150 7.93 -6.43 7.20
N VAL A 151 7.06 -7.44 7.22
CA VAL A 151 6.08 -7.62 8.31
C VAL A 151 6.81 -7.76 9.66
N ASN A 152 7.82 -8.63 9.74
CA ASN A 152 8.58 -8.85 10.96
C ASN A 152 9.34 -7.60 11.43
N ASP A 153 9.96 -6.86 10.50
CA ASP A 153 10.65 -5.60 10.80
C ASP A 153 9.68 -4.55 11.35
N MET A 154 8.48 -4.46 10.77
CA MET A 154 7.43 -3.56 11.23
C MET A 154 6.90 -3.95 12.61
N VAL A 155 6.74 -5.25 12.88
CA VAL A 155 6.38 -5.76 14.21
C VAL A 155 7.45 -5.39 15.23
N ALA A 156 8.73 -5.65 14.93
CA ALA A 156 9.84 -5.32 15.81
C ALA A 156 9.94 -3.83 16.12
N LYS A 157 9.61 -2.97 15.14
CA LYS A 157 9.70 -1.51 15.27
C LYS A 157 8.50 -0.87 15.98
N TYR A 158 7.28 -1.33 15.71
CA TYR A 158 6.05 -0.62 16.10
C TYR A 158 5.19 -1.35 17.13
N ALA A 159 5.37 -2.65 17.35
CA ALA A 159 4.58 -3.37 18.34
C ALA A 159 4.85 -2.83 19.75
N GLU A 160 3.78 -2.71 20.54
CA GLU A 160 3.88 -2.32 21.95
C GLU A 160 4.55 -3.45 22.76
N LYS A 161 5.21 -3.06 23.87
CA LYS A 161 5.97 -4.00 24.71
C LYS A 161 5.05 -4.97 25.44
#